data_AF-A0A366J022-F1
#
_entry.id   AF-A0A366J022-F1
#
_cell.length_a   1.000
_cell.length_b   1.000
_cell.length_c   1.000
_cell.angle_alpha   90.00
_cell.angle_beta   90.00
_cell.angle_gamma   90.00
#
_symmetry.space_group_name_H-M   'P 1'
#
loop_
_entity.id
_entity.type
_entity.pdbx_description
1 polymer ?
#
loop_
_entity_poly.entity_id
_entity_poly.type
_entity_poly.pdbx_seq_one_letter_code
_entity_poly.pdbx_strand_id
1 'polypeptide(L)'
;MSSDSIKNEEYVPPKVWQWNTENGGKFASTNRPIAGATHDKVLPVGQHSLQLHSLATPNGQKVTIMLEELLALGISAAEYDAYLINIGEGDQFGSDFVDINPNSKIPALMDHSTTPPTRVFESGSILQYLAEKFDAFIPKELAAKTECRNWLFWQMGSAPYLGGGFGHL
;
A
#
# COMPACT_ATOMS: atom_id res chain seq x y z
N MET A 1 52.51 2.32 -27.17
CA MET A 1 51.41 2.99 -26.45
C MET A 1 50.14 2.64 -27.19
N SER A 2 49.46 1.55 -26.80
CA SER A 2 48.17 1.18 -27.38
C SER A 2 47.08 1.87 -26.56
N SER A 3 46.38 2.81 -27.17
CA SER A 3 45.20 3.42 -26.60
C SER A 3 44.03 2.47 -26.84
N ASP A 4 43.72 1.62 -25.86
CA ASP A 4 42.47 0.87 -25.88
C ASP A 4 41.32 1.86 -25.69
N SER A 5 40.60 2.13 -26.78
CA SER A 5 39.37 2.90 -26.78
C SER A 5 38.30 2.08 -26.06
N ILE A 6 37.87 2.56 -24.90
CA ILE A 6 36.66 2.05 -24.23
C ILE A 6 35.49 2.34 -25.17
N LYS A 7 35.01 1.32 -25.89
CA LYS A 7 33.75 1.40 -26.64
C LYS A 7 32.62 1.57 -25.63
N ASN A 8 31.99 2.73 -25.67
CA ASN A 8 30.72 2.98 -25.01
C ASN A 8 29.65 2.23 -25.85
N GLU A 9 29.45 0.94 -25.58
CA GLU A 9 28.41 0.18 -26.27
C GLU A 9 27.03 0.65 -25.78
N GLU A 10 26.21 1.15 -26.71
CA GLU A 10 24.84 1.59 -26.43
C GLU A 10 24.00 0.39 -25.99
N TYR A 11 23.22 0.56 -24.90
CA TYR A 11 22.36 -0.50 -24.40
C TYR A 11 21.25 -0.83 -25.42
N VAL A 12 21.15 -2.11 -25.79
CA VAL A 12 20.09 -2.63 -26.66
C VAL A 12 19.17 -3.54 -25.82
N PRO A 13 17.92 -3.14 -25.56
CA PRO A 13 16.96 -4.00 -24.86
C PRO A 13 16.75 -5.34 -25.59
N PRO A 14 16.62 -6.47 -24.88
CA PRO A 14 16.36 -7.75 -25.51
C PRO A 14 14.94 -7.80 -26.10
N LYS A 15 14.74 -8.63 -27.13
CA LYS A 15 13.42 -8.86 -27.75
C LYS A 15 12.37 -9.39 -26.76
N VAL A 16 12.83 -10.17 -25.78
CA VAL A 16 12.02 -10.69 -24.68
C VAL A 16 12.78 -10.36 -23.41
N TRP A 17 12.13 -9.62 -22.51
CA TRP A 17 12.72 -9.29 -21.22
C TRP A 17 12.91 -10.56 -20.39
N GLN A 18 14.07 -10.68 -19.75
CA GLN A 18 14.39 -11.78 -18.84
C GLN A 18 14.85 -11.21 -17.50
N TRP A 19 14.45 -11.86 -16.42
CA TRP A 19 14.87 -11.50 -15.06
C TRP A 19 16.25 -12.10 -14.76
N ASN A 20 17.29 -11.50 -15.32
CA ASN A 20 18.66 -12.04 -15.28
C ASN A 20 19.60 -11.28 -14.34
N THR A 21 19.13 -10.18 -13.77
CA THR A 21 19.89 -9.32 -12.86
C THR A 21 19.16 -9.18 -11.53
N GLU A 22 19.91 -9.31 -10.44
CA GLU A 22 19.49 -8.68 -9.18
C GLU A 22 19.31 -7.19 -9.49
N ASN A 23 18.08 -6.70 -9.37
CA ASN A 23 17.77 -5.30 -9.62
C ASN A 23 18.42 -4.51 -8.48
N GLY A 24 19.62 -3.99 -8.70
CA GLY A 24 20.45 -3.40 -7.63
C GLY A 24 19.69 -2.35 -6.82
N GLY A 25 19.78 -2.43 -5.49
CA GLY A 25 19.11 -1.51 -4.57
C GLY A 25 18.60 -2.18 -3.31
N LYS A 26 18.14 -1.39 -2.34
CA LYS A 26 17.69 -1.87 -1.01
C LYS A 26 16.52 -2.87 -1.06
N PHE A 27 15.76 -2.90 -2.16
CA PHE A 27 14.58 -3.77 -2.36
C PHE A 27 14.80 -4.87 -3.40
N ALA A 28 16.05 -5.13 -3.80
CA ALA A 28 16.39 -6.19 -4.75
C ALA A 28 15.88 -7.58 -4.32
N SER A 29 15.89 -7.83 -3.01
CA SER A 29 15.46 -9.11 -2.40
C SER A 29 13.95 -9.33 -2.40
N THR A 30 13.14 -8.28 -2.55
CA THR A 30 11.67 -8.38 -2.47
C THR A 30 10.97 -8.10 -3.80
N ASN A 31 11.57 -7.29 -4.68
CA ASN A 31 11.02 -7.00 -6.01
C ASN A 31 11.14 -8.22 -6.94
N ARG A 32 10.00 -8.67 -7.49
CA ARG A 32 9.91 -9.84 -8.35
C ARG A 32 8.99 -9.59 -9.54
N PRO A 33 9.19 -10.26 -10.68
CA PRO A 33 8.31 -10.15 -11.84
C PRO A 33 7.00 -10.95 -11.71
N ILE A 34 6.78 -11.59 -10.56
CA ILE A 34 5.60 -12.41 -10.26
C ILE A 34 4.96 -11.97 -8.93
N ALA A 35 3.65 -12.10 -8.85
CA ALA A 35 2.85 -11.82 -7.65
C ALA A 35 2.56 -13.11 -6.85
N GLY A 36 1.88 -12.94 -5.71
CA GLY A 36 1.38 -14.04 -4.90
C GLY A 36 2.21 -14.34 -3.65
N ALA A 37 1.65 -15.22 -2.82
CA ALA A 37 2.24 -15.60 -1.56
C ALA A 37 3.53 -16.43 -1.75
N THR A 38 4.47 -16.29 -0.81
CA THR A 38 5.74 -17.04 -0.79
C THR A 38 5.85 -18.00 0.37
N HIS A 39 5.03 -17.81 1.40
CA HIS A 39 5.02 -18.61 2.61
C HIS A 39 3.65 -18.55 3.27
N ASP A 40 3.31 -19.61 3.99
CA ASP A 40 2.13 -19.64 4.84
C ASP A 40 2.39 -18.77 6.07
N LYS A 41 1.50 -17.81 6.33
CA LYS A 41 1.59 -16.93 7.50
C LYS A 41 0.19 -16.53 7.93
N VAL A 42 -0.18 -17.00 9.11
CA VAL A 42 -1.43 -16.58 9.76
C VAL A 42 -1.26 -15.20 10.35
N LEU A 43 -2.15 -14.27 10.01
CA LEU A 43 -2.15 -12.93 10.61
C LEU A 43 -2.90 -12.92 11.95
N PRO A 44 -2.41 -12.18 12.96
CA PRO A 44 -3.16 -12.01 14.20
C PRO A 44 -4.45 -11.23 13.95
N VAL A 45 -5.48 -11.55 14.74
CA VAL A 45 -6.75 -10.83 14.79
C VAL A 45 -7.02 -10.46 16.24
N GLY A 46 -7.24 -9.18 16.48
CA GLY A 46 -7.44 -8.60 17.80
C GLY A 46 -8.91 -8.48 18.16
N GLN A 47 -9.20 -7.57 19.07
CA GLN A 47 -10.54 -7.40 19.65
C GLN A 47 -11.39 -6.37 18.89
N HIS A 48 -10.76 -5.47 18.14
CA HIS A 48 -11.46 -4.37 17.47
C HIS A 48 -12.03 -4.81 16.11
N SER A 49 -13.06 -4.12 15.61
CA SER A 49 -13.64 -4.48 14.30
C SER A 49 -12.71 -4.18 13.13
N LEU A 50 -11.85 -3.17 13.26
CA LEU A 50 -10.94 -2.75 12.21
C LEU A 50 -9.55 -3.32 12.48
N GLN A 51 -9.08 -4.22 11.62
CA GLN A 51 -7.75 -4.82 11.70
C GLN A 51 -6.89 -4.18 10.60
N LEU A 52 -5.88 -3.40 10.98
CA LEU A 52 -4.98 -2.70 10.07
C LEU A 52 -3.64 -3.40 9.99
N HIS A 53 -3.27 -3.92 8.81
CA HIS A 53 -1.96 -4.50 8.53
C HIS A 53 -1.13 -3.49 7.75
N SER A 54 -0.14 -2.87 8.41
CA SER A 54 0.50 -1.66 7.89
C SER A 54 1.94 -1.48 8.38
N LEU A 55 2.56 -0.38 7.94
CA LEU A 55 3.88 0.08 8.35
C LEU A 55 3.88 1.61 8.35
N ALA A 56 4.69 2.24 9.20
CA ALA A 56 4.80 3.71 9.35
C ALA A 56 5.46 4.42 8.14
N THR A 57 4.97 4.14 6.95
CA THR A 57 5.28 4.82 5.68
C THR A 57 4.26 5.94 5.42
N PRO A 58 4.50 6.85 4.45
CA PRO A 58 3.51 7.86 4.09
C PRO A 58 2.14 7.27 3.71
N ASN A 59 2.08 6.08 3.09
CA ASN A 59 0.80 5.44 2.77
C ASN A 59 0.12 4.85 4.01
N GLY A 60 0.90 4.27 4.95
CA GLY A 60 0.36 3.73 6.19
C GLY A 60 -0.16 4.83 7.13
N GLN A 61 0.58 5.94 7.23
CA GLN A 61 0.22 7.10 8.05
C GLN A 61 -1.15 7.70 7.68
N LYS A 62 -1.51 7.70 6.38
CA LYS A 62 -2.85 8.17 5.95
C LYS A 62 -3.97 7.47 6.72
N VAL A 63 -3.87 6.15 6.85
CA VAL A 63 -4.93 5.33 7.45
C VAL A 63 -4.95 5.47 8.96
N THR A 64 -3.79 5.46 9.62
CA THR A 64 -3.74 5.67 11.08
C THR A 64 -4.22 7.07 11.44
N ILE A 65 -3.83 8.11 10.70
CA ILE A 65 -4.34 9.47 10.93
C ILE A 65 -5.86 9.52 10.77
N MET A 66 -6.41 8.93 9.70
CA MET A 66 -7.87 8.86 9.51
C MET A 66 -8.59 8.20 10.67
N LEU A 67 -8.06 7.09 11.21
CA LEU A 67 -8.65 6.39 12.35
C LEU A 67 -8.57 7.23 13.63
N GLU A 68 -7.42 7.85 13.92
CA GLU A 68 -7.28 8.75 15.07
C GLU A 68 -8.19 9.99 14.98
N GLU A 69 -8.37 10.57 13.79
CA GLU A 69 -9.30 11.69 13.57
C GLU A 69 -10.76 11.26 13.80
N LEU A 70 -11.15 10.05 13.38
CA LEU A 70 -12.48 9.49 13.70
C LEU A 70 -12.66 9.29 15.21
N LEU A 71 -11.64 8.77 15.90
CA LEU A 71 -11.64 8.61 17.35
C LEU A 71 -11.75 9.96 18.07
N ALA A 72 -11.06 10.99 17.58
CA ALA A 72 -11.15 12.36 18.09
C ALA A 72 -12.56 12.98 17.94
N LEU A 73 -13.34 12.55 16.93
CA LEU A 73 -14.77 12.88 16.80
C LEU A 73 -15.67 12.08 17.76
N GLY A 74 -15.11 11.18 18.58
CA GLY A 74 -15.85 10.34 19.52
C GLY A 74 -16.43 9.07 18.91
N ILE A 75 -15.98 8.68 17.70
CA ILE A 75 -16.50 7.50 17.00
C ILE A 75 -15.75 6.26 17.49
N SER A 76 -16.18 5.68 18.61
CA SER A 76 -15.55 4.49 19.21
C SER A 76 -15.59 3.24 18.31
N ALA A 77 -16.48 3.20 17.31
CA ALA A 77 -16.48 2.13 16.30
C ALA A 77 -15.28 2.20 15.34
N ALA A 78 -14.47 3.26 15.38
CA ALA A 78 -13.23 3.40 14.63
C ALA A 78 -12.00 2.86 15.38
N GLU A 79 -12.17 2.32 16.59
CA GLU A 79 -11.11 1.60 17.31
C GLU A 79 -10.53 0.49 16.42
N TYR A 80 -9.22 0.29 16.49
CA TYR A 80 -8.50 -0.57 15.55
C TYR A 80 -7.32 -1.30 16.20
N ASP A 81 -7.03 -2.49 15.70
CA ASP A 81 -5.78 -3.19 15.97
C ASP A 81 -4.82 -2.95 14.79
N ALA A 82 -3.66 -2.31 15.05
CA ALA A 82 -2.64 -2.09 14.02
C ALA A 82 -1.46 -3.06 14.16
N TYR A 83 -1.28 -3.91 13.15
CA TYR A 83 -0.19 -4.86 13.05
C TYR A 83 0.90 -4.40 12.10
N LEU A 84 2.14 -4.56 12.56
CA LEU A 84 3.33 -4.28 11.76
C LEU A 84 3.48 -5.34 10.65
N ILE A 85 3.68 -4.87 9.42
CA ILE A 85 4.07 -5.67 8.25
C ILE A 85 5.43 -5.16 7.77
N ASN A 86 6.48 -5.92 8.05
CA ASN A 86 7.83 -5.54 7.68
C ASN A 86 8.09 -5.80 6.19
N ILE A 87 7.90 -4.77 5.36
CA ILE A 87 8.05 -4.89 3.90
C ILE A 87 9.49 -5.19 3.44
N GLY A 88 10.49 -4.94 4.31
CA GLY A 88 11.89 -5.26 4.06
C GLY A 88 12.22 -6.74 4.26
N GLU A 89 11.42 -7.44 5.07
CA GLU A 89 11.56 -8.88 5.35
C GLU A 89 10.61 -9.75 4.53
N GLY A 90 9.71 -9.14 3.75
CA GLY A 90 8.80 -9.86 2.86
C GLY A 90 7.48 -10.28 3.50
N ASP A 91 7.11 -9.73 4.66
CA ASP A 91 5.85 -10.04 5.36
C ASP A 91 4.59 -9.85 4.49
N GLN A 92 4.64 -8.91 3.56
CA GLN A 92 3.58 -8.64 2.58
C GLN A 92 3.32 -9.79 1.60
N PHE A 93 4.17 -10.81 1.57
CA PHE A 93 4.01 -12.00 0.75
C PHE A 93 3.54 -13.23 1.55
N GLY A 94 3.14 -13.07 2.82
CA GLY A 94 2.49 -14.14 3.59
C GLY A 94 1.08 -14.44 3.08
N SER A 95 0.63 -15.69 3.18
CA SER A 95 -0.68 -16.16 2.69
C SER A 95 -1.85 -15.25 3.08
N ASP A 96 -2.03 -14.98 4.37
CA ASP A 96 -3.18 -14.21 4.86
C ASP A 96 -3.09 -12.73 4.43
N PHE A 97 -1.88 -12.17 4.33
CA PHE A 97 -1.74 -10.80 3.84
C PHE A 97 -2.13 -10.70 2.36
N VAL A 98 -1.74 -11.68 1.55
CA VAL A 98 -2.10 -11.75 0.13
C VAL A 98 -3.61 -11.97 -0.05
N ASP A 99 -4.26 -12.70 0.86
CA ASP A 99 -5.72 -12.86 0.88
C ASP A 99 -6.45 -11.54 1.18
N ILE A 100 -5.84 -10.63 1.96
CA ILE A 100 -6.38 -9.28 2.17
C ILE A 100 -6.04 -8.37 0.98
N ASN A 101 -4.79 -8.36 0.52
CA ASN A 101 -4.32 -7.56 -0.61
C ASN A 101 -3.45 -8.39 -1.58
N PRO A 102 -3.99 -8.84 -2.73
CA PRO A 102 -3.22 -9.63 -3.71
C PRO A 102 -2.09 -8.83 -4.37
N ASN A 103 -2.08 -7.50 -4.26
CA ASN A 103 -0.98 -6.64 -4.71
C ASN A 103 0.24 -6.69 -3.76
N SER A 104 0.12 -7.34 -2.60
CA SER A 104 1.21 -7.44 -1.61
C SER A 104 1.78 -6.07 -1.20
N LYS A 105 0.90 -5.09 -0.92
CA LYS A 105 1.30 -3.75 -0.45
C LYS A 105 0.50 -3.32 0.78
N ILE A 106 1.19 -2.65 1.69
CA ILE A 106 0.56 -1.91 2.79
C ILE A 106 0.07 -0.53 2.32
N PRO A 107 -0.89 0.09 3.03
CA PRO A 107 -1.74 -0.51 4.07
C PRO A 107 -2.80 -1.44 3.48
N ALA A 108 -3.22 -2.42 4.28
CA ALA A 108 -4.38 -3.27 4.03
C ALA A 108 -5.22 -3.36 5.31
N LEU A 109 -6.54 -3.29 5.18
CA LEU A 109 -7.49 -3.25 6.30
C LEU A 109 -8.54 -4.36 6.14
N MET A 110 -8.86 -5.01 7.25
CA MET A 110 -9.98 -5.93 7.36
C MET A 110 -11.04 -5.34 8.29
N ASP A 111 -12.27 -5.16 7.79
CA ASP A 111 -13.41 -4.78 8.61
C ASP A 111 -14.23 -6.01 8.98
N HIS A 112 -14.14 -6.43 10.24
CA HIS A 112 -14.87 -7.55 10.83
C HIS A 112 -16.27 -7.17 11.35
N SER A 113 -16.69 -5.91 11.23
CA SER A 113 -18.07 -5.51 11.54
C SER A 113 -19.08 -5.89 10.45
N THR A 114 -18.61 -6.30 9.26
CA THR A 114 -19.44 -6.79 8.15
C THR A 114 -19.43 -8.33 8.08
N THR A 115 -20.40 -8.92 7.37
CA THR A 115 -20.49 -10.37 7.16
C THR A 115 -20.76 -10.69 5.68
N PRO A 116 -19.83 -11.37 4.97
CA PRO A 116 -18.48 -11.72 5.42
C PRO A 116 -17.64 -10.46 5.70
N PRO A 117 -16.55 -10.56 6.50
CA PRO A 117 -15.65 -9.45 6.73
C PRO A 117 -15.19 -8.80 5.41
N THR A 118 -15.08 -7.47 5.40
CA THR A 118 -14.72 -6.70 4.20
C THR A 118 -13.23 -6.40 4.18
N ARG A 119 -12.51 -6.91 3.18
CA ARG A 119 -11.13 -6.51 2.90
C ARG A 119 -11.08 -5.19 2.13
N VAL A 120 -10.21 -4.28 2.52
CA VAL A 120 -10.00 -2.98 1.87
C VAL A 120 -8.50 -2.72 1.75
N PHE A 121 -8.04 -2.49 0.52
CA PHE A 121 -6.63 -2.20 0.22
C PHE A 121 -6.53 -1.01 -0.73
N GLU A 122 -5.33 -0.47 -0.90
CA GLU A 122 -5.05 0.89 -1.41
C GLU A 122 -5.42 1.98 -0.40
N SER A 123 -4.43 2.79 0.01
CA SER A 123 -4.63 3.80 1.05
C SER A 123 -5.77 4.77 0.74
N GLY A 124 -5.93 5.17 -0.53
CA GLY A 124 -7.03 6.06 -0.95
C GLY A 124 -8.40 5.39 -0.87
N SER A 125 -8.49 4.08 -1.15
CA SER A 125 -9.72 3.31 -0.99
C SER A 125 -10.10 3.17 0.48
N ILE A 126 -9.12 2.90 1.35
CA ILE A 126 -9.35 2.82 2.81
C ILE A 126 -9.86 4.17 3.36
N LEU A 127 -9.25 5.30 2.96
CA LEU A 127 -9.73 6.62 3.35
C LEU A 127 -11.19 6.85 2.93
N GLN A 128 -11.50 6.55 1.66
CA GLN A 128 -12.87 6.71 1.13
C GLN A 128 -13.87 5.78 1.85
N TYR A 129 -13.48 4.54 2.13
CA TYR A 129 -14.27 3.55 2.84
C TYR A 129 -14.62 4.00 4.26
N LEU A 130 -13.62 4.43 5.03
CA LEU A 130 -13.81 4.90 6.40
C LEU A 130 -14.65 6.18 6.44
N ALA A 131 -14.42 7.11 5.51
CA ALA A 131 -15.21 8.33 5.38
C ALA A 131 -16.68 8.05 5.11
N GLU A 132 -16.99 7.08 4.24
CA GLU A 132 -18.37 6.68 3.93
C GLU A 132 -19.00 5.86 5.06
N LYS A 133 -18.26 4.92 5.66
CA LYS A 133 -18.73 4.07 6.76
C LYS A 133 -19.19 4.90 7.96
N PHE A 134 -18.44 5.95 8.28
CA PHE A 134 -18.68 6.79 9.45
C PHE A 134 -19.29 8.15 9.13
N ASP A 135 -19.64 8.40 7.86
CA ASP A 135 -20.25 9.64 7.38
C ASP A 135 -19.44 10.90 7.80
N ALA A 136 -18.12 10.82 7.67
CA ALA A 136 -17.16 11.83 8.15
C ALA A 136 -16.11 12.18 7.09
N PHE A 137 -15.55 13.39 7.19
CA PHE A 137 -14.41 13.88 6.38
C PHE A 137 -14.58 13.91 4.85
N ILE A 138 -15.79 13.62 4.34
CA ILE A 138 -16.14 13.81 2.94
C ILE A 138 -17.43 14.64 2.81
N PRO A 139 -17.49 15.66 1.94
CA PRO A 139 -18.71 16.42 1.74
C PRO A 139 -19.86 15.55 1.22
N LYS A 140 -21.11 15.93 1.53
CA LYS A 140 -22.31 15.21 1.07
C LYS A 140 -22.83 15.70 -0.28
N GLU A 141 -22.75 17.01 -0.50
CA GLU A 141 -23.15 17.66 -1.75
C GLU A 141 -22.28 17.16 -2.91
N LEU A 142 -22.89 16.91 -4.07
CA LEU A 142 -22.26 16.20 -5.19
C LEU A 142 -21.03 16.94 -5.72
N ALA A 143 -21.11 18.26 -5.94
CA ALA A 143 -20.01 19.04 -6.48
C ALA A 143 -18.82 19.09 -5.50
N ALA A 144 -19.07 19.35 -4.21
CA ALA A 144 -18.03 19.37 -3.18
C ALA A 144 -17.42 17.97 -2.95
N LYS A 145 -18.24 16.91 -2.97
CA LYS A 145 -17.76 15.52 -2.89
C LYS A 145 -16.87 15.17 -4.08
N THR A 146 -17.27 15.61 -5.28
CA THR A 146 -16.50 15.41 -6.51
C THR A 146 -15.15 16.12 -6.41
N GLU A 147 -15.12 17.36 -5.93
CA GLU A 147 -13.86 18.09 -5.76
C GLU A 147 -12.93 17.43 -4.75
N CYS A 148 -13.45 16.98 -3.61
CA CYS A 148 -12.67 16.19 -2.65
C CYS A 148 -12.06 14.93 -3.30
N ARG A 149 -12.85 14.21 -4.11
CA ARG A 149 -12.39 13.03 -4.84
C ARG A 149 -11.35 13.37 -5.92
N ASN A 150 -11.49 14.49 -6.64
CA ASN A 150 -10.50 14.93 -7.62
C ASN A 150 -9.11 15.01 -6.98
N TRP A 151 -9.01 15.63 -5.81
CA TRP A 151 -7.74 15.73 -5.07
C TRP A 151 -7.25 14.40 -4.51
N LEU A 152 -8.15 13.56 -4.01
CA LEU A 152 -7.80 12.21 -3.57
C LEU A 152 -7.19 11.38 -4.71
N PHE A 153 -7.83 11.36 -5.88
CA PHE A 153 -7.33 10.62 -7.04
C PHE A 153 -6.07 11.25 -7.63
N TRP A 154 -5.95 12.58 -7.65
CA TRP A 154 -4.71 13.26 -7.99
C TRP A 154 -3.56 12.80 -7.07
N GLN A 155 -3.79 12.73 -5.75
CA GLN A 155 -2.78 12.30 -4.79
C GLN A 155 -2.38 10.84 -5.04
N MET A 156 -3.34 9.95 -5.29
CA MET A 156 -3.06 8.54 -5.56
C MET A 156 -2.34 8.31 -6.90
N GLY A 157 -2.62 9.12 -7.92
CA GLY A 157 -1.95 9.05 -9.23
C GLY A 157 -0.56 9.69 -9.25
N SER A 158 -0.31 10.70 -8.41
CA SER A 158 0.96 11.44 -8.37
C SER A 158 1.98 10.87 -7.38
N ALA A 159 1.54 10.28 -6.27
CA ALA A 159 2.44 9.73 -5.26
C ALA A 159 3.44 8.67 -5.77
N PRO A 160 3.10 7.78 -6.73
CA PRO A 160 4.06 6.85 -7.31
C PRO A 160 5.27 7.51 -7.95
N TYR A 161 5.12 8.72 -8.53
CA TYR A 161 6.24 9.46 -9.09
C TYR A 161 7.19 9.98 -8.01
N LEU A 162 6.64 10.47 -6.89
CA LEU A 162 7.43 10.97 -5.76
C LEU A 162 8.15 9.84 -5.00
N GLY A 163 7.44 8.76 -4.66
CA GLY A 163 8.02 7.66 -3.90
C GLY A 163 8.76 6.64 -4.77
N GLY A 164 8.13 6.20 -5.86
CA GLY A 164 8.65 5.16 -6.75
C GLY A 164 9.75 5.65 -7.70
N GLY A 165 9.67 6.91 -8.13
CA GLY A 165 10.69 7.56 -8.95
C GLY A 165 11.74 8.27 -8.10
N PHE A 166 11.40 9.44 -7.55
CA PHE A 166 12.36 10.32 -6.87
C PHE A 166 12.94 9.72 -5.58
N GLY A 167 12.18 8.90 -4.84
CA GLY A 167 12.63 8.30 -3.58
C GLY A 167 13.59 7.10 -3.70
N HIS A 168 13.86 6.63 -4.92
CA HIS A 168 14.79 5.52 -5.20
C HIS A 168 16.04 5.96 -5.98
N LEU A 169 16.19 7.26 -6.28
CA LEU A 169 17.43 7.86 -6.75
C LEU A 169 18.40 8.07 -5.58
#